data_AF-A0A5M3N4D4-F1
#
_entry.id   AF-A0A5M3N4D4-F1
#
_cell.length_a   1.000
_cell.length_b   1.000
_cell.length_c   1.000
_cell.angle_alpha   90.00
_cell.angle_beta   90.00
_cell.angle_gamma   90.00
#
_symmetry.space_group_name_H-M   'P 1'
#
loop_
_entity.id
_entity.type
_entity.pdbx_description
1 polymer ?
#
loop_
_entity_poly.entity_id
_entity_poly.type
_entity_poly.pdbx_seq_one_letter_code
_entity_poly.pdbx_strand_id
1 'polypeptide(L)'
;MEAATEIMEKDGASNIDRSRNIIATELLANAGRIIMESGGDRFRKMRRAVFTALQPKASESYQPLQIANARILMLKLLQAMTDLPTI
;
A
#
# COMPACT_ATOMS: atom_id res chain seq x y z
N MET A 1 -15.29 -17.14 -0.82
CA MET A 1 -14.89 -15.73 -0.58
C MET A 1 -15.83 -15.01 0.37
N GLU A 2 -17.07 -15.50 0.57
CA GLU A 2 -18.13 -14.79 1.31
C GLU A 2 -17.87 -14.62 2.82
N ALA A 3 -17.32 -15.63 3.50
CA ALA A 3 -17.12 -15.55 4.95
C ALA A 3 -16.12 -14.44 5.37
N ALA A 4 -15.03 -14.27 4.60
CA ALA A 4 -14.05 -13.23 4.89
C ALA A 4 -14.61 -11.82 4.63
N THR A 5 -15.38 -11.65 3.56
CA THR A 5 -16.05 -10.37 3.26
C THR A 5 -17.13 -10.06 4.29
N GLU A 6 -17.91 -11.05 4.71
CA GLU A 6 -18.94 -10.89 5.75
C GLU A 6 -18.33 -10.43 7.08
N ILE A 7 -17.23 -11.05 7.50
CA ILE A 7 -16.50 -10.65 8.71
C ILE A 7 -15.94 -9.21 8.56
N MET A 8 -15.37 -8.87 7.40
CA MET A 8 -14.81 -7.54 7.17
C MET A 8 -15.88 -6.44 7.13
N GLU A 9 -17.07 -6.74 6.63
CA GLU A 9 -18.20 -5.80 6.56
C GLU A 9 -18.88 -5.64 7.92
N LYS A 10 -19.13 -6.75 8.63
CA LYS A 10 -19.84 -6.77 9.92
C LYS A 10 -19.00 -6.24 11.07
N ASP A 11 -17.73 -6.64 11.12
CA ASP A 11 -16.80 -6.35 12.21
C ASP A 11 -15.70 -5.37 11.78
N GLY A 12 -15.92 -4.60 10.71
CA GLY A 12 -14.92 -3.67 10.17
C GLY A 12 -14.42 -2.64 11.19
N ALA A 13 -15.22 -2.28 12.19
CA ALA A 13 -14.84 -1.34 13.25
C ALA A 13 -13.96 -1.97 14.35
N SER A 14 -14.07 -3.27 14.63
CA SER A 14 -13.19 -3.98 15.56
C SER A 14 -11.92 -4.48 14.85
N ASN A 15 -12.03 -4.83 13.57
CA ASN A 15 -10.93 -5.30 12.74
C ASN A 15 -9.96 -4.19 12.28
N ILE A 16 -10.41 -2.93 12.30
CA ILE A 16 -9.58 -1.79 11.88
C ILE A 16 -8.56 -1.37 12.95
N ASP A 17 -8.79 -1.76 14.21
CA ASP A 17 -7.92 -1.31 15.29
C ASP A 17 -6.59 -2.05 15.24
N ARG A 18 -5.50 -1.29 15.36
CA ARG A 18 -4.15 -1.82 15.48
C ARG A 18 -3.73 -1.56 16.91
N SER A 19 -3.14 -2.56 17.56
CA SER A 19 -2.62 -2.40 18.92
C SER A 19 -1.79 -1.12 18.97
N ARG A 20 -2.05 -0.27 19.98
CA ARG A 20 -1.43 1.06 20.13
C ARG A 20 0.05 0.87 20.41
N ASN A 21 0.84 0.69 19.36
CA ASN A 21 2.25 0.36 19.46
C ASN A 21 3.06 1.64 19.53
N ILE A 22 3.00 2.30 20.69
CA ILE A 22 3.63 3.60 20.98
C ILE A 22 5.09 3.61 20.52
N ILE A 23 5.83 2.53 20.76
CA ILE A 23 7.23 2.39 20.37
C ILE A 23 7.38 2.41 18.85
N ALA A 24 6.59 1.63 18.09
CA ALA A 24 6.69 1.62 16.63
C ALA A 24 6.28 2.96 16.01
N THR A 25 5.27 3.62 16.58
CA THR A 25 4.71 4.86 16.03
C THR A 25 5.58 6.08 16.35
N GLU A 26 6.24 6.12 17.50
CA GLU A 26 7.08 7.26 17.92
C GLU A 26 8.57 7.07 17.61
N LEU A 27 9.11 5.87 17.80
CA LEU A 27 10.55 5.60 17.63
C LEU A 27 10.93 5.27 16.18
N LEU A 28 10.13 4.46 15.48
CA LEU A 28 10.46 3.95 14.14
C LEU A 28 9.84 4.78 13.01
N ALA A 29 8.70 5.39 13.28
CA ALA A 29 7.91 6.10 12.29
C ALA A 29 7.79 7.58 12.65
N ASN A 30 8.93 8.27 12.80
CA ASN A 30 9.09 9.72 13.05
C ASN A 30 7.75 10.47 12.86
N ALA A 31 7.04 10.65 13.97
CA ALA A 31 5.58 10.81 14.08
C ALA A 31 4.87 11.27 12.80
N GLY A 32 3.99 10.43 12.22
CA GLY A 32 3.13 10.86 11.09
C GLY A 32 2.76 9.82 10.05
N ARG A 33 3.04 8.53 10.26
CA ARG A 33 2.71 7.47 9.28
C ARG A 33 1.37 6.82 9.57
N ILE A 34 0.53 6.70 8.54
CA ILE A 34 -0.80 6.05 8.62
C ILE A 34 -0.73 4.55 8.97
N ILE A 35 0.41 3.90 8.69
CA ILE A 35 0.58 2.44 8.78
C ILE A 35 0.43 1.92 10.23
N MET A 36 0.89 2.71 11.20
CA MET A 36 0.89 2.34 12.63
C MET A 36 -0.14 3.13 13.44
N GLU A 37 -1.07 3.83 12.76
CA GLU A 37 -2.12 4.58 13.43
C GLU A 37 -3.29 3.63 13.77
N SER A 38 -3.78 3.71 15.01
CA SER A 38 -4.91 2.92 15.49
C SER A 38 -6.23 3.37 14.84
N GLY A 39 -7.26 2.53 14.92
CA GLY A 39 -8.58 2.83 14.37
C GLY A 39 -9.18 4.07 15.06
N GLY A 40 -9.45 5.15 14.32
CA GLY A 40 -9.98 6.38 14.93
C GLY A 40 -10.03 7.58 13.99
N ASP A 41 -10.38 8.75 14.52
CA ASP A 41 -10.54 9.98 13.71
C ASP A 41 -9.25 10.46 13.08
N ARG A 42 -8.11 10.26 13.74
CA ARG A 42 -6.79 10.56 13.16
C ARG A 42 -6.50 9.66 11.96
N PHE A 43 -6.70 8.35 12.09
CA PHE A 43 -6.59 7.42 10.97
C PHE A 43 -7.55 7.79 9.83
N ARG A 44 -8.82 8.13 10.11
CA ARG A 44 -9.78 8.55 9.08
C ARG A 44 -9.31 9.81 8.33
N LYS A 45 -8.81 10.82 9.04
CA LYS A 45 -8.28 12.06 8.44
C LYS A 45 -7.04 11.79 7.58
N MET A 46 -6.08 11.03 8.12
CA MET A 46 -4.87 10.64 7.39
C MET A 46 -5.20 9.80 6.16
N ARG A 47 -6.13 8.84 6.28
CA ARG A 47 -6.62 8.03 5.17
C ARG A 47 -7.15 8.92 4.07
N ARG A 48 -8.05 9.85 4.38
CA ARG A 48 -8.60 10.80 3.39
C ARG A 48 -7.50 11.58 2.68
N ALA A 49 -6.53 12.11 3.42
CA ALA A 49 -5.42 12.88 2.85
C ALA A 49 -4.57 12.03 1.90
N VAL A 50 -4.12 10.84 2.32
CA VAL A 50 -3.28 9.95 1.51
C VAL A 50 -4.03 9.40 0.30
N PHE A 51 -5.31 9.07 0.46
CA PHE A 51 -6.11 8.47 -0.62
C PHE A 51 -6.38 9.45 -1.77
N THR A 52 -6.18 10.76 -1.61
CA THR A 52 -6.32 11.73 -2.71
C THR A 52 -5.40 11.40 -3.89
N ALA A 53 -4.17 10.97 -3.62
CA ALA A 53 -3.21 10.55 -4.65
C ALA A 53 -3.59 9.22 -5.32
N LEU A 54 -4.43 8.40 -4.67
CA LEU A 54 -4.89 7.10 -5.18
C LEU A 54 -6.29 7.17 -5.80
N GLN A 55 -6.90 8.36 -5.90
CA GLN A 55 -8.18 8.50 -6.59
C GLN A 55 -8.01 8.15 -8.07
N PRO A 56 -9.05 7.61 -8.74
CA PRO A 56 -8.98 7.21 -10.15
C PRO A 56 -8.36 8.28 -11.06
N LYS A 57 -8.77 9.54 -10.89
CA LYS A 57 -8.25 10.70 -11.63
C LYS A 57 -6.74 10.93 -11.46
N ALA A 58 -6.21 10.72 -10.25
CA ALA A 58 -4.79 10.82 -9.99
C ALA A 58 -4.06 9.55 -10.47
N SER A 59 -4.68 8.39 -10.32
CA SER A 59 -4.15 7.09 -10.73
C SER A 59 -3.86 7.01 -12.23
N GLU A 60 -4.73 7.59 -13.07
CA GLU A 60 -4.53 7.66 -14.53
C GLU A 60 -3.22 8.38 -14.89
N SER A 61 -2.84 9.41 -14.14
CA SER A 61 -1.60 10.16 -14.39
C SER A 61 -0.33 9.32 -14.22
N TYR A 62 -0.40 8.22 -13.46
CA TYR A 62 0.74 7.34 -13.23
C TYR A 62 0.93 6.31 -14.36
N GLN A 63 -0.09 6.07 -15.19
CA GLN A 63 -0.06 5.04 -16.22
C GLN A 63 1.15 5.17 -17.18
N PRO A 64 1.49 6.37 -17.71
CA PRO A 64 2.64 6.49 -18.62
C PRO A 64 3.96 6.08 -17.96
N LEU A 65 4.16 6.49 -16.69
CA LEU A 65 5.36 6.16 -15.92
C LEU A 65 5.43 4.67 -15.60
N GLN A 66 4.30 4.06 -15.22
CA GLN A 66 4.22 2.62 -14.93
C GLN A 66 4.53 1.79 -16.18
N ILE A 67 4.01 2.18 -17.35
CA ILE A 67 4.30 1.49 -18.63
C ILE A 67 5.78 1.63 -19.01
N ALA A 68 6.36 2.82 -18.87
CA ALA A 68 7.78 3.04 -19.15
C ALA A 68 8.67 2.14 -18.27
N ASN A 69 8.39 2.09 -16.96
CA ASN A 69 9.12 1.22 -16.03
C ASN A 69 8.89 -0.27 -16.30
N ALA A 70 7.67 -0.67 -16.67
CA ALA A 70 7.37 -2.06 -17.02
C ALA A 70 8.18 -2.52 -18.24
N ARG A 71 8.30 -1.67 -19.27
CA ARG A 71 9.13 -1.97 -20.46
C ARG A 71 10.61 -2.14 -20.11
N ILE A 72 11.15 -1.24 -19.29
CA ILE A 72 12.54 -1.32 -18.82
C ILE A 72 12.76 -2.62 -18.04
N LEU A 73 11.84 -2.97 -17.15
CA LEU A 73 11.91 -4.20 -16.37
C LEU A 73 11.90 -5.44 -17.28
N MET A 74 11.01 -5.48 -18.27
CA MET A 74 10.94 -6.59 -19.23
C MET A 74 12.25 -6.77 -20.01
N LEU A 75 12.85 -5.67 -20.49
CA LEU A 75 14.14 -5.73 -21.19
C LEU A 75 15.26 -6.23 -20.29
N LYS A 76 15.30 -5.77 -19.04
CA LYS A 76 16.28 -6.24 -18.05
C LYS A 76 16.11 -7.72 -17.71
N LEU A 77 14.88 -8.19 -17.59
CA LEU A 77 14.59 -9.61 -17.36
C LEU A 77 15.01 -10.45 -18.56
N LEU A 78 14.75 -10.01 -19.80
CA LEU A 78 15.21 -10.69 -21.01
C LEU A 78 16.73 -10.79 -21.05
N GLN A 79 17.44 -9.70 -20.78
CA GLN A 79 18.90 -9.67 -20.70
C GLN A 79 19.42 -10.65 -19.63
N ALA A 80 18.87 -10.58 -18.42
CA ALA A 80 19.26 -11.46 -17.33
C ALA A 80 19.03 -12.94 -17.64
N MET A 81 17.98 -13.29 -18.42
CA MET A 81 17.73 -14.66 -18.84
C MET A 81 18.74 -15.15 -19.91
N THR A 82 19.17 -14.27 -20.82
CA THR A 82 20.23 -14.59 -21.79
C THR A 82 21.61 -14.70 -21.15
N ASP A 83 21.84 -14.00 -20.04
CA ASP A 83 23.12 -14.01 -19.30
C ASP A 83 23.21 -15.17 -18.28
N LEU A 84 22.19 -16.04 -18.21
CA LEU A 84 22.27 -17.25 -17.40
C LEU A 84 23.31 -18.21 -18.03
N PRO A 85 24.24 -18.77 -17.25
CA PRO A 85 25.13 -19.81 -17.76
C PRO A 85 24.27 -20.99 -18.21
N THR A 86 24.32 -21.30 -19.50
CA THR A 86 23.82 -22.57 -20.06
C THR A 86 24.42 -23.72 -19.25
N ILE A 87 23.56 -24.48 -18.58
CA ILE A 87 23.90 -25.74 -17.88
C ILE A 87 24.20 -26.81 -18.92
#